data_AF-A0A3D1J271-F1
#
_entry.id   AF-A0A3D1J271-F1
#
_cell.length_a   1.000
_cell.length_b   1.000
_cell.length_c   1.000
_cell.angle_alpha   90.00
_cell.angle_beta   90.00
_cell.angle_gamma   90.00
#
_symmetry.space_group_name_H-M   'P 1'
#
loop_
_entity.id
_entity.type
_entity.pdbx_description
1 polymer ?
#
loop_
_entity_poly.entity_id
_entity_poly.type
_entity_poly.pdbx_seq_one_letter_code
_entity_poly.pdbx_strand_id
1 'polypeptide(L)'
;RDLRAHDVTMLTIGQYLMPSGDHLPVRRYVHPDTFKMFEEEAYKMGFAHAAVGAMVRSSYHADQQAHGAGVVVEAASLDGGIGAAG
;
A
#
# COMPACT_ATOMS: atom_id res chain seq x y z
N ARG A 1 8.42 -5.97 11.14
CA ARG A 1 7.82 -6.63 12.32
C ARG A 1 6.79 -5.73 12.98
N ASP A 2 7.14 -4.50 13.35
CA ASP A 2 6.21 -3.55 13.99
C ASP A 2 4.91 -3.33 13.22
N LEU A 3 4.98 -3.07 11.92
CA LEU A 3 3.78 -2.91 11.08
C LEU A 3 2.83 -4.13 11.15
N ARG A 4 3.39 -5.35 11.17
CA ARG A 4 2.59 -6.57 11.31
C ARG A 4 2.01 -6.75 12.71
N ALA A 5 2.69 -6.25 13.74
CA ALA A 5 2.18 -6.21 15.12
C ALA A 5 1.03 -5.21 15.30
N HIS A 6 0.85 -4.29 14.33
CA HIS A 6 -0.27 -3.34 14.26
C HIS A 6 -1.26 -3.70 13.13
N ASP A 7 -1.36 -4.98 12.79
CA ASP A 7 -2.32 -5.53 11.82
C ASP A 7 -2.27 -4.94 10.40
N VAL A 8 -1.18 -4.27 10.02
CA VAL A 8 -1.01 -3.72 8.66
C VAL A 8 -0.88 -4.85 7.66
N THR A 9 -1.86 -5.02 6.78
CA THR A 9 -1.93 -6.14 5.83
C THR A 9 -1.19 -5.87 4.52
N MET A 10 -0.98 -4.61 4.16
CA MET A 10 -0.40 -4.20 2.88
C MET A 10 0.79 -3.28 3.09
N LEU A 11 1.85 -3.47 2.29
CA LEU A 11 3.08 -2.72 2.38
C LEU A 11 3.51 -2.20 1.00
N THR A 12 4.00 -0.96 0.99
CA THR A 12 4.58 -0.35 -0.21
C THR A 12 5.98 0.16 0.11
N ILE A 13 7.00 -0.24 -0.65
CA ILE A 13 8.38 0.23 -0.50
C ILE A 13 8.89 0.75 -1.86
N GLY A 14 9.27 2.02 -1.90
CA GLY A 14 9.79 2.66 -3.12
C GLY A 14 11.05 3.49 -2.90
N GLN A 15 11.73 3.85 -3.99
CA GLN A 15 12.87 4.77 -3.95
C GLN A 15 12.36 6.19 -3.67
N TYR A 16 12.90 6.80 -2.62
CA TYR A 16 12.76 8.23 -2.42
C TYR A 16 13.47 8.98 -3.55
N LEU A 17 12.72 9.83 -4.25
CA LEU A 17 13.24 10.76 -5.23
C LEU A 17 12.95 12.17 -4.73
N MET A 18 13.99 12.97 -4.67
CA MET A 18 13.92 14.35 -4.22
C MET A 18 13.05 15.17 -5.20
N PRO A 19 11.93 15.78 -4.77
CA PRO A 19 11.06 16.52 -5.68
C PRO A 19 11.68 17.82 -6.20
N SER A 20 12.41 18.55 -5.36
CA SER A 20 13.13 19.79 -5.68
C SER A 20 14.34 19.98 -4.76
N GLY A 21 15.21 20.93 -5.06
CA GLY A 21 16.47 21.16 -4.32
C GLY A 21 16.34 21.52 -2.84
N ASP A 22 15.16 21.95 -2.40
CA ASP A 22 14.90 22.29 -0.98
C ASP A 22 14.49 21.07 -0.14
N HIS A 23 14.33 19.90 -0.76
CA HIS A 23 13.98 18.66 -0.07
C HIS A 23 15.22 17.91 0.38
N LEU A 24 15.03 16.92 1.25
CA LEU A 24 16.13 16.06 1.69
C LEU A 24 16.84 15.45 0.48
N PRO A 25 18.19 15.50 0.42
CA PRO A 25 18.93 14.94 -0.69
C PRO A 25 18.83 13.42 -0.68
N VAL A 26 18.85 12.83 -1.89
CA VAL A 26 18.92 11.37 -2.04
C VAL A 26 20.27 10.89 -1.51
N ARG A 27 20.26 10.13 -0.41
CA ARG A 27 21.49 9.55 0.18
C ARG A 27 22.01 8.35 -0.60
N ARG A 28 21.12 7.56 -1.20
CA ARG A 28 21.46 6.39 -2.00
C ARG A 28 20.36 6.04 -3.00
N TYR A 29 20.79 5.49 -4.13
CA TYR A 29 19.92 4.74 -5.04
C TYR A 29 20.02 3.27 -4.67
N VAL A 30 18.88 2.66 -4.35
CA VAL A 30 18.81 1.27 -3.88
C VAL A 30 18.91 0.32 -5.07
N HIS A 31 19.75 -0.71 -4.97
CA HIS A 31 19.91 -1.72 -6.02
C HIS A 31 18.63 -2.56 -6.18
N PRO A 32 18.26 -2.97 -7.41
CA PRO A 32 17.10 -3.85 -7.65
C PRO A 32 17.05 -5.09 -6.75
N ASP A 33 18.17 -5.75 -6.50
CA ASP A 33 18.21 -6.95 -5.65
C ASP A 33 17.84 -6.68 -4.19
N THR A 34 18.09 -5.46 -3.69
CA THR A 34 17.66 -5.07 -2.34
C THR A 34 16.14 -4.91 -2.28
N PHE A 35 15.52 -4.40 -3.35
CA PHE A 35 14.06 -4.37 -3.44
C PHE A 35 13.48 -5.79 -3.45
N LYS A 36 14.07 -6.70 -4.23
CA LYS A 36 13.66 -8.11 -4.25
C LYS A 36 13.78 -8.77 -2.88
N MET A 37 14.89 -8.55 -2.18
CA MET A 37 15.07 -9.02 -0.81
C MET A 37 13.97 -8.50 0.13
N PHE A 38 13.62 -7.21 0.05
CA PHE A 38 12.57 -6.64 0.90
C PHE A 38 11.19 -7.21 0.60
N GLU A 39 10.89 -7.48 -0.66
CA GLU A 39 9.64 -8.11 -1.07
C GLU A 39 9.52 -9.53 -0.50
N GLU A 40 10.57 -10.35 -0.66
CA GLU A 40 10.62 -11.70 -0.11
C GLU A 40 10.46 -11.70 1.42
N GLU A 41 11.15 -10.79 2.11
CA GLU A 41 11.02 -10.66 3.56
C GLU A 41 9.64 -10.16 4.00
N ALA A 42 8.99 -9.29 3.23
CA ALA A 42 7.63 -8.85 3.52
C ALA A 42 6.65 -10.03 3.48
N TYR A 43 6.73 -10.88 2.45
CA TYR A 43 5.88 -12.06 2.37
C TYR A 43 6.18 -13.07 3.49
N LYS A 44 7.46 -13.28 3.84
CA LYS A 44 7.84 -14.12 5.01
C LYS A 44 7.29 -13.58 6.33
N MET A 45 7.15 -12.26 6.47
CA MET A 45 6.56 -11.62 7.64
C MET A 45 5.02 -11.68 7.65
N GLY A 46 4.38 -12.16 6.58
CA GLY A 46 2.93 -12.35 6.50
C GLY A 46 2.14 -11.10 6.10
N PHE A 47 2.74 -10.18 5.33
CA PHE A 47 1.94 -9.19 4.60
C PHE A 47 1.14 -9.88 3.49
N ALA A 48 -0.14 -9.54 3.36
CA ALA A 48 -1.01 -10.07 2.31
C ALA A 48 -0.61 -9.53 0.94
N HIS A 49 -0.20 -8.26 0.88
CA HIS A 49 0.32 -7.64 -0.34
C HIS A 49 1.57 -6.82 -0.04
N ALA A 50 2.59 -6.97 -0.89
CA ALA A 50 3.78 -6.15 -0.87
C ALA A 50 4.04 -5.62 -2.28
N ALA A 51 4.01 -4.29 -2.46
CA ALA A 51 4.44 -3.62 -3.67
C ALA A 51 5.82 -3.00 -3.43
N VAL A 52 6.86 -3.54 -4.05
CA VAL A 52 8.25 -3.16 -3.75
C VAL A 52 9.04 -2.90 -5.03
N GLY A 53 9.68 -1.74 -5.14
CA GLY A 53 10.51 -1.40 -6.28
C GLY A 53 10.77 0.09 -6.42
N ALA A 54 11.80 0.46 -7.19
CA ALA A 54 12.26 1.85 -7.29
C ALA A 54 11.14 2.85 -7.67
N MET A 55 10.29 2.47 -8.62
CA MET A 55 9.21 3.32 -9.14
C MET A 55 7.88 3.16 -8.40
N VAL A 56 7.81 2.34 -7.36
CA VAL A 56 6.57 2.12 -6.61
C VAL A 56 6.20 3.39 -5.83
N ARG A 57 4.90 3.72 -5.84
CA ARG A 57 4.28 4.84 -5.13
C ARG A 57 2.99 4.37 -4.46
N SER A 58 2.64 4.98 -3.33
CA SER A 58 1.47 4.58 -2.52
C SER A 58 0.13 4.75 -3.24
N SER A 59 -0.01 5.71 -4.16
CA SER A 59 -1.23 5.94 -4.93
C SER A 59 -1.29 5.21 -6.27
N TYR A 60 -0.19 4.62 -6.72
CA TYR A 60 -0.13 3.93 -8.01
C TYR A 60 -0.54 2.47 -7.82
N HIS A 61 -1.73 2.11 -8.31
CA HIS A 61 -2.40 0.80 -8.17
C HIS A 61 -3.01 0.46 -6.79
N ALA A 62 -3.33 1.46 -5.96
CA ALA A 62 -3.97 1.19 -4.65
C ALA A 62 -5.31 0.45 -4.79
N ASP A 63 -6.07 0.74 -5.85
CA ASP A 63 -7.29 0.05 -6.27
C ASP A 63 -7.03 -1.41 -6.66
N GLN A 64 -6.03 -1.67 -7.51
CA GLN A 64 -5.67 -3.04 -7.94
C GLN A 64 -5.10 -3.87 -6.78
N GLN A 65 -4.33 -3.24 -5.88
CA GLN A 65 -3.80 -3.89 -4.68
C GLN A 65 -4.92 -4.22 -3.69
N ALA A 66 -5.95 -3.39 -3.56
CA ALA A 66 -7.13 -3.67 -2.73
C ALA A 66 -8.01 -4.79 -3.31
N HIS A 67 -8.17 -4.83 -4.64
CA HIS A 67 -8.92 -5.88 -5.32
C HIS A 67 -8.23 -7.27 -5.23
N GLY A 68 -6.90 -7.32 -5.28
CA GLY A 68 -6.13 -8.55 -5.03
C GLY A 68 -6.23 -9.06 -3.57
N ALA A 69 -6.62 -8.18 -2.64
CA ALA A 69 -6.73 -8.45 -1.20
C ALA A 69 -8.09 -8.99 -0.75
N GLY A 70 -9.02 -9.22 -1.68
CA GLY A 70 -10.34 -9.74 -1.34
C GLY A 70 -11.23 -8.74 -0.59
N VAL A 71 -10.92 -7.44 -0.66
CA VAL A 71 -11.81 -6.42 -0.10
C VAL A 71 -12.97 -6.22 -1.09
N VAL A 72 -14.07 -6.93 -0.85
CA VAL A 72 -15.36 -6.53 -1.40
C VAL A 72 -15.71 -5.19 -0.78
N VAL A 73 -15.67 -4.13 -1.58
CA VAL A 73 -16.25 -2.85 -1.18
C VAL A 73 -17.75 -3.10 -1.14
N GLU A 74 -18.31 -3.31 0.05
CA GLU A 74 -19.75 -3.40 0.22
C GLU A 74 -20.31 -2.03 -0.14
N ALA A 75 -20.87 -1.91 -1.34
CA ALA A 75 -21.58 -0.73 -1.78
C ALA A 75 -22.65 -0.45 -0.73
N ALA A 76 -22.56 0.71 -0.08
CA ALA A 76 -23.53 1.17 0.89
C ALA A 76 -24.94 1.10 0.27
N SER A 77 -25.70 0.08 0.67
CA SER A 77 -27.12 -0.07 0.37
C SER A 77 -27.87 1.08 1.04
N LEU A 78 -28.21 2.10 0.26
CA LEU A 78 -29.19 3.12 0.62
C LEU A 78 -30.58 2.49 0.57
N ASP A 79 -30.92 1.69 1.58
CA ASP A 79 -32.31 1.31 1.86
C ASP A 79 -32.73 1.99 3.17
N GLY A 80 -32.97 3.30 3.05
CA GLY A 80 -33.60 4.13 4.06
C GLY A 80 -34.98 4.55 3.58
N GLY A 81 -35.92 3.60 3.54
CA GLY A 81 -37.34 3.90 3.36
C GLY A 81 -37.84 4.79 4.50
N ILE A 82 -37.99 6.09 4.24
CA ILE A 82 -38.81 6.96 5.07
C ILE A 82 -40.26 6.82 4.64
N GLY A 83 -41.00 6.08 5.46
CA GLY A 83 -42.45 5.98 5.40
C GLY A 83 -43.14 7.32 5.65
N ALA A 84 -44.31 7.41 5.04
CA ALA A 84 -45.31 8.43 5.27
C ALA A 84 -45.66 8.59 6.77
N ALA A 85 -45.71 9.84 7.23
CA ALA A 85 -46.58 10.29 8.31
C ALA A 85 -46.61 11.84 8.33
N GLY A 86 -47.80 12.42 8.12
CA GLY A 86 -48.09 13.84 8.37
C GLY A 86 -48.50 14.63 7.13
#